data_AF-A0AAE5HRK4-F1
#
_entry.id   AF-A0AAE5HRK4-F1
#
_cell.length_a   1.000
_cell.length_b   1.000
_cell.length_c   1.000
_cell.angle_alpha   90.00
_cell.angle_beta   90.00
_cell.angle_gamma   90.00
#
_symmetry.space_group_name_H-M   'P 1'
#
loop_
_entity.id
_entity.type
_entity.pdbx_description
1 polymer ?
#
loop_
_entity_poly.entity_id
_entity_poly.type
_entity_poly.pdbx_seq_one_letter_code
_entity_poly.pdbx_strand_id
1 'polypeptide(L)'
;MTKEHSPEQVTEHTEVYQQFPTEDARLFACLIYILSFFTTIIGPLIIWLTKGSESYFVNKTAKNYFNFVISYTIWTIVALVLCIVLIGMIILPVLGILSIVFSVIAAVKAYNGEEYLIPLSIRFFN
;
A
#
# COMPACT_ATOMS: atom_id res chain seq x y z
N MET A 1 -38.04 43.94 10.09
CA MET A 1 -36.63 44.20 10.43
C MET A 1 -36.10 42.97 11.16
N THR A 2 -36.08 41.79 10.54
CA THR A 2 -34.99 41.29 9.67
C THR A 2 -33.61 41.57 10.24
N LYS A 3 -33.02 40.55 10.86
CA LYS A 3 -31.62 40.21 10.61
C LYS A 3 -31.55 38.72 10.32
N GLU A 4 -31.23 38.43 9.07
CA GLU A 4 -30.84 37.13 8.57
C GLU A 4 -29.79 36.52 9.50
N HIS A 5 -30.04 35.29 9.94
CA HIS A 5 -28.98 34.46 10.48
C HIS A 5 -28.22 33.91 9.25
N SER A 6 -27.13 34.60 8.92
CA SER A 6 -26.28 34.36 7.75
C SER A 6 -25.77 32.91 7.71
N PRO A 7 -25.83 32.22 6.55
CA PRO A 7 -25.43 30.82 6.37
C PRO A 7 -23.90 30.57 6.29
N GLU A 8 -23.06 31.54 6.66
CA GLU A 8 -21.61 31.51 6.39
C GLU A 8 -20.76 30.62 7.30
N GLN A 9 -21.32 30.01 8.34
CA GLN A 9 -20.55 29.10 9.22
C GLN A 9 -20.62 27.63 8.78
N VAL A 10 -21.33 27.32 7.69
CA VAL A 10 -21.46 25.95 7.15
C VAL A 10 -20.24 25.54 6.31
N THR A 11 -19.38 26.49 5.92
CA THR A 11 -18.35 26.30 4.89
C THR A 11 -16.91 26.14 5.38
N GLU A 12 -16.63 26.21 6.68
CA GLU A 12 -15.23 26.15 7.18
C GLU A 12 -14.84 24.77 7.77
N HIS A 13 -15.81 23.92 8.14
CA HIS A 13 -15.52 22.58 8.68
C HIS A 13 -15.32 21.48 7.62
N THR A 14 -15.11 21.85 6.35
CA THR A 14 -14.86 20.89 5.25
C THR A 14 -13.36 20.64 5.02
N GLU A 15 -12.50 20.91 6.00
CA GLU A 15 -11.07 20.58 5.92
C GLU A 15 -10.74 19.37 6.81
N VAL A 16 -10.56 18.22 6.14
CA VAL A 16 -9.74 17.06 6.56
C VAL A 16 -10.20 16.32 7.83
N TYR A 17 -11.44 15.82 7.85
CA TYR A 17 -11.62 14.52 8.49
C TYR A 17 -10.96 13.48 7.58
N GLN A 18 -9.74 13.08 7.90
CA GLN A 18 -9.24 11.77 7.46
C GLN A 18 -10.18 10.76 8.12
N GLN A 19 -11.31 10.48 7.45
CA GLN A 19 -12.30 9.58 7.97
C GLN A 19 -11.57 8.25 8.16
N PHE A 20 -11.49 7.80 9.41
CA PHE A 20 -10.79 6.57 9.74
C PHE A 20 -11.28 5.49 8.76
N PRO A 21 -10.39 4.76 8.05
CA PRO A 21 -10.82 3.85 7.00
C PRO A 21 -11.88 2.88 7.55
N THR A 22 -12.93 2.65 6.78
CA THR A 22 -14.00 1.71 7.16
C THR A 22 -13.40 0.35 7.48
N GLU A 23 -14.06 -0.42 8.34
CA GLU A 23 -13.60 -1.76 8.71
C GLU A 23 -13.35 -2.62 7.46
N ASP A 24 -14.29 -2.64 6.52
CA ASP A 24 -14.15 -3.34 5.24
C ASP A 24 -12.90 -2.89 4.46
N ALA A 25 -12.65 -1.58 4.38
CA ALA A 25 -11.47 -1.06 3.67
C ALA A 25 -10.17 -1.54 4.30
N ARG A 26 -10.09 -1.60 5.64
CA ARG A 26 -8.91 -2.13 6.37
C ARG A 26 -8.73 -3.61 6.13
N LEU A 27 -9.82 -4.38 6.09
CA LEU A 27 -9.79 -5.81 5.78
C LEU A 27 -9.28 -6.06 4.36
N PHE A 28 -9.82 -5.37 3.35
CA PHE A 28 -9.35 -5.51 1.97
C PHE A 28 -7.90 -5.05 1.80
N ALA A 29 -7.50 -3.95 2.45
CA ALA A 29 -6.13 -3.45 2.43
C ALA A 29 -5.15 -4.43 3.08
N CYS A 30 -5.53 -5.06 4.20
CA CYS A 30 -4.75 -6.13 4.82
C CYS A 30 -4.67 -7.37 3.91
N LEU A 31 -5.80 -7.73 3.29
CA LEU A 31 -5.90 -8.89 2.41
C LEU A 31 -4.98 -8.77 1.19
N ILE A 32 -4.74 -7.56 0.66
CA ILE A 32 -3.74 -7.34 -0.39
C ILE A 32 -2.39 -7.95 0.01
N TYR A 33 -1.90 -7.68 1.21
CA TYR A 33 -0.60 -8.20 1.67
C TYR A 33 -0.67 -9.69 2.03
N ILE A 34 -1.75 -10.17 2.63
CA ILE A 34 -1.87 -11.61 2.97
C ILE A 34 -1.97 -12.47 1.71
N LEU A 35 -2.79 -12.07 0.75
CA LEU A 35 -3.02 -12.82 -0.48
C LEU A 35 -1.78 -12.80 -1.40
N SER A 36 -0.92 -11.77 -1.26
CA SER A 36 0.33 -11.65 -2.01
C SER A 36 1.30 -12.81 -1.83
N PHE A 37 1.26 -13.49 -0.67
CA PHE A 37 2.11 -14.65 -0.39
C PHE A 37 1.82 -15.83 -1.33
N PHE A 38 0.59 -15.93 -1.82
CA PHE A 38 0.15 -17.01 -2.70
C PHE A 38 -0.03 -16.56 -4.15
N THR A 39 -0.39 -15.28 -4.35
CA THR A 39 -0.89 -14.77 -5.63
C THR A 39 -0.31 -13.42 -5.99
N THR A 40 0.97 -13.18 -5.67
CA THR A 40 1.76 -11.93 -5.79
C THR A 40 1.20 -10.82 -6.69
N ILE A 41 0.68 -11.12 -7.88
CA ILE A 41 0.02 -10.12 -8.73
C ILE A 41 -1.50 -10.26 -8.72
N ILE A 42 -2.04 -11.45 -9.01
CA ILE A 42 -3.46 -11.65 -9.33
C ILE A 42 -4.39 -11.30 -8.17
N GLY A 43 -4.14 -11.81 -6.96
CA GLY A 43 -5.02 -11.56 -5.81
C GLY A 43 -5.11 -10.09 -5.42
N PRO A 44 -3.97 -9.42 -5.16
CA PRO A 44 -3.91 -7.98 -4.94
C PRO A 44 -4.56 -7.16 -6.06
N LEU A 45 -4.37 -7.55 -7.33
CA LEU A 45 -4.93 -6.84 -8.47
C LEU A 45 -6.45 -6.92 -8.52
N ILE A 46 -7.03 -8.10 -8.24
CA ILE A 46 -8.49 -8.26 -8.17
C ILE A 46 -9.07 -7.35 -7.07
N ILE A 47 -8.45 -7.32 -5.89
CA ILE A 47 -8.88 -6.44 -4.79
C ILE A 47 -8.77 -4.98 -5.23
N TRP A 48 -7.68 -4.60 -5.87
CA TRP A 48 -7.49 -3.23 -6.34
C TRP A 48 -8.55 -2.80 -7.36
N LEU A 49 -8.86 -3.65 -8.34
CA LEU A 49 -9.85 -3.35 -9.38
C LEU A 49 -11.29 -3.31 -8.86
N THR A 50 -11.60 -4.10 -7.83
CA THR A 50 -12.96 -4.19 -7.27
C THR A 50 -13.22 -3.18 -6.15
N LYS A 51 -12.23 -2.94 -5.29
CA LYS A 51 -12.36 -2.11 -4.08
C LYS A 51 -11.58 -0.81 -4.11
N GLY A 52 -10.64 -0.66 -5.05
CA GLY A 52 -9.86 0.57 -5.19
C GLY A 52 -10.66 1.77 -5.69
N SER A 53 -11.71 1.57 -6.49
CA SER A 53 -12.60 2.68 -6.89
C SER A 53 -13.54 3.12 -5.75
N GLU A 54 -13.90 2.19 -4.87
CA GLU A 54 -14.82 2.42 -3.75
C GLU A 54 -14.13 3.06 -2.53
N SER A 55 -12.85 2.76 -2.31
CA SER A 55 -12.10 3.23 -1.14
C SER A 55 -10.77 3.84 -1.52
N TYR A 56 -10.59 5.11 -1.17
CA TYR A 56 -9.31 5.82 -1.30
C TYR A 56 -8.17 5.08 -0.58
N PHE A 57 -8.43 4.55 0.63
CA PHE A 57 -7.45 3.82 1.43
C PHE A 57 -7.00 2.52 0.75
N VAL A 58 -7.93 1.75 0.21
CA VAL A 58 -7.62 0.51 -0.53
C VAL A 58 -6.84 0.83 -1.81
N ASN A 59 -7.26 1.87 -2.55
CA ASN A 59 -6.55 2.32 -3.75
C ASN A 59 -5.10 2.69 -3.45
N LYS A 60 -4.89 3.48 -2.40
CA LYS A 60 -3.56 3.94 -1.98
C LYS A 60 -2.70 2.77 -1.51
N THR A 61 -3.27 1.87 -0.72
CA THR A 61 -2.60 0.65 -0.25
C THR A 61 -2.17 -0.23 -1.42
N ALA A 62 -3.07 -0.46 -2.39
CA ALA A 62 -2.78 -1.25 -3.58
C ALA A 62 -1.65 -0.62 -4.42
N LYS A 63 -1.68 0.70 -4.64
CA LYS A 63 -0.60 1.42 -5.32
C LYS A 63 0.74 1.27 -4.60
N ASN A 64 0.77 1.42 -3.27
CA ASN A 64 1.99 1.22 -2.47
C ASN A 64 2.49 -0.23 -2.58
N TYR A 65 1.58 -1.22 -2.54
CA TYR A 65 1.90 -2.62 -2.73
C TYR A 65 2.52 -2.89 -4.12
N PHE A 66 1.93 -2.37 -5.19
CA PHE A 66 2.48 -2.57 -6.54
C PHE A 66 3.81 -1.83 -6.74
N ASN A 67 3.98 -0.64 -6.16
CA ASN A 67 5.28 0.03 -6.10
C ASN A 67 6.33 -0.87 -5.43
N PHE A 68 5.99 -1.51 -4.32
CA PHE A 68 6.86 -2.49 -3.64
C PHE A 68 7.19 -3.70 -4.51
N VAL A 69 6.20 -4.37 -5.10
CA VAL A 69 6.42 -5.56 -5.96
C VAL A 69 7.32 -5.23 -7.15
N ILE A 70 7.05 -4.13 -7.85
CA ILE A 70 7.86 -3.72 -9.01
C ILE A 70 9.30 -3.41 -8.56
N SER A 71 9.47 -2.67 -7.46
CA SER A 71 10.80 -2.30 -6.96
C SER A 71 11.60 -3.53 -6.53
N TYR A 72 11.00 -4.43 -5.75
CA TYR A 72 11.66 -5.65 -5.31
C TYR A 72 11.94 -6.61 -6.46
N THR A 73 11.12 -6.60 -7.51
CA THR A 73 11.42 -7.33 -8.75
C THR A 73 12.68 -6.76 -9.42
N ILE A 74 12.80 -5.44 -9.53
CA ILE A 74 13.99 -4.78 -10.07
C ILE A 74 15.23 -5.12 -9.21
N TRP A 75 15.13 -5.00 -7.89
CA TRP A 75 16.23 -5.34 -6.97
C TRP A 75 16.65 -6.81 -7.10
N THR A 76 15.69 -7.71 -7.26
CA THR A 76 15.95 -9.14 -7.48
C THR A 76 16.67 -9.38 -8.81
N ILE A 77 16.26 -8.71 -9.89
CA ILE A 77 16.94 -8.81 -11.19
C ILE A 77 18.38 -8.30 -11.09
N VAL A 78 18.61 -7.16 -10.44
CA VAL A 78 19.95 -6.61 -10.19
C VAL A 78 20.78 -7.62 -9.38
N ALA A 79 20.23 -8.16 -8.30
CA ALA A 79 20.90 -9.15 -7.47
C ALA A 79 21.25 -10.44 -8.25
N LEU A 80 20.37 -10.90 -9.15
CA LEU A 80 20.63 -12.04 -10.03
C LEU A 80 21.80 -11.80 -10.97
N VAL A 81 21.92 -10.59 -11.55
CA VAL A 81 23.09 -10.23 -12.37
C VAL A 81 24.36 -10.19 -11.52
N LEU A 82 24.28 -9.70 -10.28
CA LEU A 82 25.39 -9.68 -9.32
C LEU A 82 25.80 -11.09 -8.84
N CYS A 83 25.03 -12.15 -9.13
CA CYS A 83 25.47 -13.51 -8.86
C CYS A 83 26.69 -13.92 -9.70
N ILE A 84 26.92 -13.29 -10.86
CA ILE A 84 28.12 -13.54 -11.70
C ILE A 84 29.41 -13.26 -10.92
N VAL A 85 29.39 -12.28 -10.02
CA VAL A 85 30.49 -11.91 -9.13
C VAL A 85 30.32 -12.45 -7.70
N LEU A 86 29.45 -13.45 -7.51
CA LEU A 86 29.10 -14.13 -6.25
C LEU A 86 28.44 -13.26 -5.16
N ILE A 87 28.44 -11.93 -5.28
CA ILE A 87 27.80 -11.02 -4.31
C ILE A 87 26.28 -11.21 -4.26
N GLY A 88 25.66 -11.50 -5.41
CA GLY A 88 24.21 -11.72 -5.51
C GLY A 88 23.69 -12.84 -4.62
N MET A 89 24.52 -13.86 -4.33
CA MET A 89 24.17 -14.98 -3.46
C MET A 89 23.84 -14.57 -2.02
N ILE A 90 24.42 -13.48 -1.54
CA ILE A 90 24.15 -12.92 -0.21
C ILE A 90 22.96 -11.94 -0.27
N ILE A 91 22.83 -11.18 -1.35
CA ILE A 91 21.77 -10.17 -1.50
C ILE A 91 20.39 -10.81 -1.65
N LEU A 92 20.26 -11.88 -2.44
CA LEU A 92 18.99 -12.56 -2.69
C LEU A 92 18.27 -13.04 -1.41
N PRO A 93 18.90 -13.77 -0.47
CA PRO A 93 18.22 -14.17 0.76
C PRO A 93 17.88 -12.95 1.63
N VAL A 94 18.72 -11.90 1.65
CA VAL A 94 18.42 -10.67 2.39
C VAL A 94 17.17 -9.97 1.82
N LEU A 95 17.06 -9.84 0.49
CA LEU A 95 15.87 -9.29 -0.17
C LEU A 95 14.63 -10.15 0.09
N GLY A 96 14.76 -11.48 0.10
CA GLY A 96 13.67 -12.40 0.42
C GLY A 96 13.17 -12.27 1.85
N ILE A 97 14.06 -12.09 2.83
CA ILE A 97 13.67 -11.85 4.22
C ILE A 97 13.01 -10.47 4.36
N LEU A 98 13.60 -9.42 3.76
CA LEU A 98 13.05 -8.07 3.81
C LEU A 98 11.65 -7.99 3.18
N SER A 99 11.41 -8.67 2.05
CA SER A 99 10.12 -8.65 1.39
C SER A 99 9.01 -9.27 2.27
N ILE A 100 9.31 -10.37 2.95
CA ILE A 100 8.40 -11.01 3.90
C ILE A 100 8.14 -10.09 5.10
N VAL A 101 9.21 -9.59 5.75
CA VAL A 101 9.09 -8.72 6.94
C VAL A 101 8.27 -7.48 6.64
N PHE A 102 8.56 -6.80 5.52
CA PHE A 102 7.81 -5.61 5.15
C PHE A 102 6.38 -5.90 4.73
N SER A 103 6.09 -7.04 4.11
CA SER A 103 4.71 -7.44 3.78
C SER A 103 3.89 -7.69 5.05
N VAL A 104 4.47 -8.32 6.07
CA VAL A 104 3.81 -8.53 7.38
C VAL A 104 3.55 -7.21 8.08
N ILE A 105 4.55 -6.31 8.17
CA ILE A 105 4.37 -4.99 8.78
C ILE A 105 3.30 -4.19 8.04
N ALA A 106 3.32 -4.22 6.71
CA ALA A 106 2.33 -3.54 5.89
C ALA A 106 0.92 -4.08 6.10
N ALA A 107 0.76 -5.40 6.23
CA ALA A 107 -0.52 -6.03 6.55
C ALA A 107 -1.08 -5.57 7.90
N VAL A 108 -0.25 -5.59 8.95
CA VAL A 108 -0.64 -5.15 10.30
C VAL A 108 -1.01 -3.67 10.30
N LYS A 109 -0.23 -2.81 9.64
CA LYS A 109 -0.53 -1.38 9.52
C LYS A 109 -1.81 -1.13 8.73
N ALA A 110 -2.02 -1.83 7.63
CA ALA A 110 -3.24 -1.74 6.85
C ALA A 110 -4.49 -2.13 7.66
N TYR A 111 -4.38 -3.17 8.50
CA TYR A 111 -5.45 -3.56 9.42
C TYR A 111 -5.75 -2.49 10.48
N ASN A 112 -4.73 -1.78 10.95
CA ASN A 112 -4.90 -0.64 11.87
C ASN A 112 -5.43 0.62 11.16
N GLY A 113 -5.59 0.62 9.84
CA GLY A 113 -5.98 1.81 9.06
C GLY A 113 -4.84 2.80 8.85
N GLU A 114 -3.59 2.38 9.08
CA GLU A 114 -2.40 3.19 8.87
C GLU A 114 -1.85 2.98 7.45
N GLU A 115 -1.52 4.07 6.78
CA GLU A 115 -0.77 4.01 5.54
C GLU A 115 0.69 3.63 5.83
N TYR A 116 1.19 2.65 5.09
CA TYR A 116 2.60 2.25 5.16
C TYR A 116 3.28 2.37 3.80
N LEU A 117 4.37 3.12 3.79
CA LEU A 117 5.29 3.17 2.66
C LEU A 117 6.38 2.15 2.92
N ILE A 118 6.41 1.12 2.08
CA ILE A 118 7.39 0.04 2.23
C ILE A 118 8.78 0.59 1.87
N PRO A 119 9.79 0.44 2.73
CA PRO A 119 11.15 0.86 2.42
C PRO A 119 11.67 0.19 1.15
N LEU A 120 12.60 0.85 0.46
CA LEU A 120 13.15 0.40 -0.82
C LEU A 120 12.12 0.25 -1.96
N SER A 121 10.90 0.78 -1.79
CA SER A 121 9.94 0.94 -2.87
C SER A 121 10.11 2.28 -3.59
N ILE A 122 10.29 2.21 -4.90
CA ILE A 122 10.27 3.33 -5.84
C ILE A 122 8.80 3.63 -6.14
N ARG A 123 8.42 4.91 -6.07
CA ARG A 123 7.04 5.36 -6.28
C ARG A 123 6.76 5.55 -7.76
N PHE A 124 6.23 4.53 -8.41
CA PHE A 124 5.74 4.62 -9.79
C PHE A 124 4.34 5.24 -9.84
N PHE A 125 3.50 4.87 -8.87
CA PHE A 125 2.14 5.37 -8.72
C PHE A 125 2.03 6.28 -7.50
N ASN A 126 1.38 7.44 -7.64
CA ASN A 126 1.10 8.39 -6.56
C ASN A 126 -0.33 8.27 -6.04
#